data_AF-A0A921NCD0-F1
#
_entry.id   AF-A0A921NCD0-F1
#
_cell.length_a   1.000
_cell.length_b   1.000
_cell.length_c   1.000
_cell.angle_alpha   90.00
_cell.angle_beta   90.00
_cell.angle_gamma   90.00
#
_symmetry.space_group_name_H-M   'P 1'
#
loop_
_entity.id
_entity.type
_entity.pdbx_description
1 polymer ?
#
loop_
_entity_poly.entity_id
_entity_poly.type
_entity_poly.pdbx_seq_one_letter_code
_entity_poly.pdbx_strand_id
1 'polypeptide(L)'
;MPYFRNTTIATNDELLGSYLGLGLICSAFCFIAQAVVQQHTSPTHTGLIFSAEPLFAALFAMLFLGEGLTTQLLIGGSFILFGNLIAQMEQFHVLRYFTKKTPTKLSH
;
A
#
# COMPACT_ATOMS: atom_id res chain seq x y z
N MET A 1 32.62 -15.21 3.30
CA MET A 1 32.32 -16.05 2.11
C MET A 1 31.33 -15.30 1.22
N PRO A 2 31.48 -15.37 -0.11
CA PRO A 2 31.21 -14.24 -1.00
C PRO A 2 29.80 -14.28 -1.61
N TYR A 3 28.92 -13.37 -1.17
CA TYR A 3 27.71 -13.00 -1.91
C TYR A 3 27.97 -11.88 -2.93
N PHE A 4 29.23 -11.65 -3.33
CA PHE A 4 29.55 -10.81 -4.48
C PHE A 4 29.38 -11.65 -5.76
N ARG A 5 28.14 -12.09 -6.01
CA ARG A 5 27.71 -12.68 -7.27
C ARG A 5 27.85 -11.55 -8.29
N ASN A 6 28.93 -11.57 -9.07
CA ASN A 6 29.12 -10.84 -10.31
C ASN A 6 27.92 -9.96 -10.72
N THR A 7 27.94 -8.70 -10.30
CA THR A 7 27.25 -7.61 -10.99
C THR A 7 27.96 -7.37 -12.31
N THR A 8 27.99 -8.39 -13.18
CA THR A 8 27.84 -8.14 -14.59
C THR A 8 26.45 -7.55 -14.67
N ILE A 9 26.38 -6.23 -14.51
CA ILE A 9 25.18 -5.45 -14.76
C ILE A 9 24.83 -5.87 -16.16
N ALA A 10 23.88 -6.78 -16.25
CA ALA A 10 23.56 -7.40 -17.49
C ALA A 10 23.02 -6.25 -18.33
N THR A 11 23.88 -5.71 -19.20
CA THR A 11 23.56 -4.79 -20.29
C THR A 11 22.78 -5.59 -21.34
N ASN A 12 21.79 -6.35 -20.87
CA ASN A 12 20.78 -6.97 -21.66
C ASN A 12 19.74 -5.86 -21.77
N ASP A 13 19.56 -5.33 -22.98
CA ASP A 13 18.62 -4.24 -23.27
C ASP A 13 17.20 -4.54 -22.71
N GLU A 14 16.87 -5.82 -22.58
CA GLU A 14 15.63 -6.34 -22.00
C GLU A 14 15.47 -6.06 -20.49
N LEU A 15 16.56 -6.12 -19.71
CA LEU A 15 16.51 -5.83 -18.27
C LEU A 15 16.40 -4.33 -18.02
N LEU A 16 17.09 -3.52 -18.82
CA LEU A 16 16.97 -2.07 -18.74
C LEU A 16 15.53 -1.62 -19.02
N GLY A 17 14.88 -2.21 -20.04
CA GLY A 17 13.46 -1.99 -20.31
C GLY A 17 12.56 -2.37 -19.14
N SER A 18 12.85 -3.50 -18.47
CA SER A 18 12.08 -3.98 -17.31
C SER A 18 12.20 -3.05 -16.10
N TYR A 19 13.42 -2.58 -15.79
CA TYR A 19 13.65 -1.65 -14.68
C TYR A 19 13.07 -0.26 -14.96
N LEU A 20 13.24 0.26 -16.19
CA LEU A 20 12.66 1.54 -16.59
C LEU A 20 11.13 1.48 -16.61
N GLY A 21 10.55 0.38 -17.11
CA GLY A 21 9.11 0.13 -17.07
C GLY A 21 8.58 0.09 -15.63
N LEU A 22 9.23 -0.65 -14.74
CA LEU A 22 8.81 -0.70 -13.33
C LEU A 22 8.96 0.66 -12.63
N GLY A 23 10.06 1.37 -12.82
CA GLY A 23 10.28 2.67 -12.18
C GLY A 23 9.38 3.79 -12.71
N LEU A 24 9.29 3.94 -14.03
CA LEU A 24 8.55 5.05 -14.65
C LEU A 24 7.07 4.74 -14.78
N ILE A 25 6.72 3.55 -15.29
CA ILE A 25 5.33 3.22 -15.60
C ILE A 25 4.62 2.68 -14.36
N CYS A 26 5.26 1.84 -13.54
CA CYS A 26 4.58 1.38 -12.32
C CYS A 26 4.63 2.46 -11.24
N SER A 27 5.81 2.94 -10.84
CA SER A 27 5.90 3.85 -9.69
C SER A 27 5.47 5.30 -10.01
N ALA A 28 6.06 5.94 -11.02
CA ALA A 28 5.80 7.36 -11.26
C ALA A 28 4.34 7.62 -11.68
N PHE A 29 3.79 6.80 -12.59
CA PHE A 29 2.38 6.90 -12.95
C PHE A 29 1.45 6.56 -11.76
N CYS A 30 1.74 5.52 -10.97
CA CYS A 30 0.90 5.19 -9.82
C CYS A 30 0.86 6.32 -8.80
N PHE A 31 2.00 6.96 -8.48
CA PHE A 31 2.00 8.11 -7.57
C PHE A 31 1.24 9.31 -8.11
N ILE A 32 1.37 9.62 -9.41
CA ILE A 32 0.61 10.71 -10.04
C ILE A 32 -0.88 10.38 -10.03
N ALA A 33 -1.26 9.18 -10.42
CA ALA A 33 -2.65 8.72 -10.41
C ALA A 33 -3.24 8.74 -9.00
N GLN A 34 -2.50 8.27 -7.99
CA GLN A 34 -2.90 8.36 -6.58
C GLN A 34 -3.11 9.81 -6.17
N ALA A 35 -2.20 10.73 -6.50
CA ALA A 35 -2.33 12.14 -6.17
C ALA A 35 -3.54 12.80 -6.87
N VAL A 36 -3.83 12.44 -8.12
CA VAL A 36 -4.98 12.97 -8.88
C VAL A 36 -6.30 12.41 -8.34
N VAL A 37 -6.37 11.11 -8.07
CA VAL A 37 -7.58 10.45 -7.56
C VAL A 37 -7.93 10.93 -6.16
N GLN A 38 -6.93 11.17 -5.30
CA GLN A 38 -7.12 11.74 -3.97
C GLN A 38 -7.74 13.16 -4.00
N GLN A 39 -7.55 13.92 -5.08
CA GLN A 39 -8.14 15.24 -5.24
C GLN A 39 -9.61 15.22 -5.69
N HIS A 40 -10.06 14.15 -6.35
CA HIS A 40 -11.39 14.06 -6.96
C HIS A 40 -12.39 13.21 -6.17
N THR A 41 -11.92 12.47 -5.17
CA THR A 41 -12.81 11.68 -4.32
C THR A 41 -12.95 12.33 -2.96
N SER A 42 -14.19 12.46 -2.47
CA SER A 42 -14.44 12.91 -1.09
C SER A 42 -13.59 12.06 -0.12
N PRO A 43 -12.81 12.69 0.78
CA PRO A 43 -11.84 12.00 1.65
C PRO A 43 -12.44 10.82 2.44
N THR A 44 -13.76 10.79 2.60
CA THR A 44 -14.51 9.72 3.24
C THR A 44 -14.52 8.40 2.43
N HIS A 45 -14.76 8.43 1.12
CA HIS A 45 -14.90 7.20 0.32
C HIS A 45 -13.55 6.59 -0.09
N THR A 46 -12.57 7.40 -0.50
CA THR A 46 -11.22 6.90 -0.81
C THR A 46 -10.48 6.45 0.43
N GLY A 47 -10.69 7.12 1.57
CA GLY A 47 -10.12 6.69 2.86
C GLY A 47 -10.59 5.28 3.25
N LEU A 48 -11.88 4.98 3.07
CA LEU A 48 -12.42 3.64 3.34
C LEU A 48 -11.80 2.56 2.45
N ILE A 49 -11.62 2.82 1.16
CA ILE A 49 -11.04 1.87 0.21
C ILE A 49 -9.55 1.66 0.48
N PHE A 50 -8.78 2.74 0.69
CA PHE A 50 -7.36 2.65 1.06
C PHE A 50 -7.15 1.96 2.42
N SER A 51 -8.06 2.17 3.37
CA SER A 51 -8.04 1.45 4.65
C SER A 51 -8.35 -0.03 4.49
N ALA A 52 -9.26 -0.40 3.58
CA ALA A 52 -9.64 -1.79 3.35
C ALA A 52 -8.62 -2.57 2.49
N GLU A 53 -7.86 -1.89 1.62
CA GLU A 53 -6.83 -2.48 0.76
C GLU A 53 -5.88 -3.44 1.51
N PRO A 54 -5.24 -3.06 2.64
CA PRO A 54 -4.31 -3.95 3.30
C PRO A 54 -4.99 -5.13 4.03
N LEU A 55 -6.31 -5.08 4.31
CA LEU A 55 -7.07 -6.25 4.78
C LEU A 55 -7.31 -7.24 3.64
N PHE A 56 -7.72 -6.74 2.47
CA PHE A 56 -7.89 -7.59 1.30
C PHE A 56 -6.57 -8.17 0.81
N ALA A 57 -5.50 -7.38 0.81
CA ALA A 57 -4.15 -7.84 0.46
C ALA A 57 -3.70 -8.99 1.39
N ALA A 58 -3.91 -8.86 2.70
CA ALA A 58 -3.58 -9.92 3.64
C ALA A 58 -4.47 -11.16 3.49
N LEU A 59 -5.77 -10.98 3.20
CA LEU A 59 -6.69 -12.08 2.92
C LEU A 59 -6.28 -12.85 1.67
N PHE A 60 -5.98 -12.15 0.57
CA PHE A 60 -5.52 -12.78 -0.67
C PHE A 60 -4.14 -13.42 -0.52
N ALA A 61 -3.24 -12.81 0.24
CA ALA A 61 -1.95 -13.41 0.58
C ALA A 61 -2.14 -14.74 1.33
N MET A 62 -3.07 -14.84 2.28
CA MET A 62 -3.35 -16.12 2.96
C MET A 62 -4.00 -17.17 2.04
N LEU A 63 -4.84 -16.76 1.08
CA LEU A 63 -5.55 -17.68 0.18
C LEU A 63 -4.68 -18.20 -0.98
N PHE A 64 -3.85 -17.35 -1.59
CA PHE A 64 -3.11 -17.70 -2.80
C PHE A 64 -1.72 -18.28 -2.54
N LEU A 65 -1.12 -18.02 -1.37
CA LEU A 65 0.30 -18.29 -1.20
C LEU A 65 0.64 -19.78 -1.31
N GLY A 66 -0.29 -20.70 -1.00
CA GLY A 66 -0.27 -22.11 -1.47
C GLY A 66 0.92 -22.99 -1.09
N GLU A 67 2.03 -22.40 -0.63
CA GLU A 67 3.19 -23.04 -0.05
C GLU A 67 2.83 -23.43 1.39
N GLY A 68 3.29 -24.61 1.82
CA GLY A 68 3.00 -25.13 3.16
C GLY A 68 3.27 -24.06 4.21
N LEU A 69 2.23 -23.64 4.92
CA LEU A 69 2.25 -22.58 5.95
C LEU A 69 3.38 -22.86 6.95
N THR A 70 4.55 -22.29 6.69
CA THR A 70 5.66 -22.37 7.62
C THR A 70 5.30 -21.56 8.86
N THR A 71 5.73 -22.01 10.03
CA THR A 71 5.46 -21.31 11.29
C THR A 71 5.93 -19.86 11.24
N GLN A 72 7.01 -19.58 10.51
CA GLN A 72 7.55 -18.24 10.31
C GLN A 72 6.64 -17.33 9.48
N LEU A 73 6.01 -17.87 8.42
CA LEU A 73 5.03 -17.14 7.61
C LEU A 73 3.76 -16.85 8.42
N LEU A 74 3.30 -17.80 9.24
CA LEU A 74 2.16 -17.59 10.14
C LEU A 74 2.42 -16.49 11.16
N ILE A 75 3.58 -16.51 11.83
CA ILE A 75 3.94 -15.50 12.82
C ILE A 75 4.11 -14.12 12.17
N GLY A 76 4.83 -14.05 11.05
CA GLY A 76 5.03 -12.81 10.31
C GLY A 76 3.72 -12.23 9.75
N GLY A 77 2.90 -13.08 9.12
CA GLY A 77 1.59 -12.69 8.59
C GLY A 77 0.64 -12.23 9.69
N SER A 78 0.65 -12.88 10.86
CA SER A 78 -0.12 -12.46 12.02
C SER A 78 0.30 -11.08 12.53
N PHE A 79 1.61 -10.81 12.60
CA PHE A 79 2.12 -9.50 13.00
C PHE A 79 1.73 -8.39 12.02
N ILE A 80 1.82 -8.65 10.72
CA ILE A 80 1.41 -7.70 9.67
C ILE A 80 -0.10 -7.42 9.77
N LEU A 81 -0.92 -8.46 9.91
CA LEU A 81 -2.37 -8.34 10.10
C LEU A 81 -2.71 -7.51 11.34
N PHE A 82 -2.07 -7.79 12.48
CA PHE A 82 -2.28 -7.04 13.71
C PHE A 82 -1.85 -5.58 13.60
N GLY A 83 -0.65 -5.32 13.07
CA GLY A 83 -0.16 -3.95 12.86
C GLY A 83 -1.07 -3.14 11.94
N ASN A 84 -1.55 -3.77 10.86
CA ASN A 84 -2.47 -3.13 9.93
C ASN A 84 -3.85 -2.85 10.54
N LEU A 85 -4.38 -3.77 11.36
CA LEU A 85 -5.62 -3.54 12.10
C LEU A 85 -5.49 -2.37 13.08
N ILE A 86 -4.39 -2.29 13.83
CA ILE A 86 -4.14 -1.19 14.78
C ILE A 86 -4.02 0.15 14.04
N ALA A 87 -3.25 0.20 12.96
CA ALA A 87 -3.10 1.41 12.14
C ALA A 87 -4.44 1.88 11.58
N GLN A 88 -5.31 0.97 11.12
CA GLN A 88 -6.65 1.31 10.68
C GLN A 88 -7.52 1.91 11.78
N MET A 89 -7.47 1.34 13.00
CA MET A 89 -8.25 1.85 14.13
C MET A 89 -7.84 3.30 14.49
N GLU A 90 -6.55 3.61 14.45
CA GLU A 90 -6.04 4.97 14.63
C GLU A 90 -6.52 5.91 13.52
N GLN A 91 -6.44 5.46 12.26
CA GLN A 91 -6.87 6.24 11.10
C GLN A 91 -8.36 6.60 11.16
N PHE A 92 -9.22 5.65 11.54
CA PHE A 92 -10.65 5.91 11.78
C PHE A 92 -10.88 6.93 12.90
N HIS A 93 -10.04 6.93 13.94
CA HIS A 93 -10.13 7.88 15.04
C HIS A 93 -9.75 9.31 14.60
N VAL A 94 -8.68 9.44 13.81
CA VAL A 94 -8.22 10.71 13.22
C VAL A 94 -9.24 11.27 12.23
N LEU A 95 -9.83 10.43 11.36
CA LEU A 95 -10.91 10.82 10.44
C LEU A 95 -12.13 11.41 11.16
N ARG A 96 -12.51 10.83 12.31
CA ARG A 96 -13.61 11.37 13.15
C ARG A 96 -13.25 12.68 13.84
N TYR A 97 -11.98 12.90 14.16
CA TYR A 97 -11.51 14.15 14.75
C TYR A 97 -11.60 15.32 13.77
N PHE A 98 -11.21 15.12 12.51
CA PHE A 98 -11.29 16.16 11.47
C PHE A 98 -12.73 16.48 11.01
N THR A 99 -13.61 15.47 10.92
CA THR A 99 -15.03 15.68 10.57
C THR A 99 -15.77 16.54 11.61
N LYS A 100 -15.30 16.57 12.86
CA LYS A 100 -15.93 17.39 13.92
C LYS A 100 -15.53 18.87 13.88
N LYS A 101 -14.59 19.27 13.00
CA LYS A 101 -14.03 20.63 12.94
C LYS A 101 -14.33 21.34 11.62
N THR A 102 -15.60 21.33 11.19
CA THR A 102 -16.13 22.39 10.32
C THR A 102 -17.05 23.25 11.17
N PRO A 103 -16.58 24.38 11.72
CA PRO A 103 -17.51 25.39 12.18
C PRO A 103 -18.22 25.91 10.93
N THR A 104 -19.50 25.57 10.82
CA THR A 104 -20.49 26.32 10.06
C THR A 104 -20.26 27.81 10.34
N LYS A 105 -19.70 28.53 9.37
CA LYS A 105 -19.89 29.97 9.28
C LYS A 105 -20.79 30.24 8.09
N LEU A 106 -22.07 30.34 8.44
CA LEU A 106 -23.16 30.93 7.68
C LEU A 106 -22.97 32.45 7.62
N SER A 107 -23.35 33.05 6.48
CA SER A 107 -23.65 34.47 6.21
C SER A 107 -22.62 35.54 6.62
N HIS A 108 -22.05 36.20 5.62
CA HIS A 108 -22.40 37.59 5.29
C HIS A 108 -22.15 37.85 3.80
#